data_AF-A0A973FEL7-F1
#
_entry.id   AF-A0A973FEL7-F1
#
_cell.length_a   1.000
_cell.length_b   1.000
_cell.length_c   1.000
_cell.angle_alpha   90.00
_cell.angle_beta   90.00
_cell.angle_gamma   90.00
#
_symmetry.space_group_name_H-M   'P 1'
#
loop_
_entity.id
_entity.type
_entity.pdbx_description
1 polymer ?
#
loop_
_entity_poly.entity_id
_entity_poly.type
_entity_poly.pdbx_seq_one_letter_code
_entity_poly.pdbx_strand_id
1 'polypeptide(L)' 'MQTIYADGIANMSLIDGVIRIDLINITQVDQEKTNVSSVGTLAMSVPALLRTHDQLSKMINKMVDDGILTKNDQPAGSN' A
#
# COMPACT_ATOMS: atom_id res chain seq x y z
N MET A 1 15.71 -13.74 -11.30
CA MET A 1 14.61 -13.36 -10.39
C MET A 1 14.06 -12.05 -10.91
N GLN A 2 12.79 -12.00 -11.33
CA GLN A 2 12.18 -10.79 -11.86
C GLN A 2 11.60 -9.99 -10.68
N THR A 3 12.10 -8.77 -10.47
CA THR A 3 11.55 -7.86 -9.47
C THR A 3 10.32 -7.17 -10.04
N ILE A 4 9.22 -7.18 -9.29
CA ILE A 4 8.01 -6.44 -9.63
C ILE A 4 8.08 -5.07 -8.94
N TYR A 5 7.97 -4.01 -9.72
CA TYR A 5 7.79 -2.64 -9.21
C TYR A 5 6.31 -2.29 -9.34
N ALA A 6 5.69 -1.89 -8.22
CA ALA A 6 4.29 -1.51 -8.12
C ALA A 6 4.18 -0.13 -7.45
N ASP A 7 3.42 0.78 -8.07
CA ASP A 7 3.19 2.13 -7.55
C ASP A 7 2.02 2.20 -6.56
N GLY A 8 1.13 1.19 -6.57
CA GLY A 8 -0.04 1.19 -5.70
C GLY A 8 -0.72 -0.16 -5.52
N ILE A 9 -1.69 -0.15 -4.61
CA ILE A 9 -2.61 -1.27 -4.33
C ILE A 9 -3.99 -0.86 -4.85
N ALA A 10 -4.53 -1.59 -5.82
CA ALA A 10 -5.87 -1.34 -6.34
C ALA A 10 -6.97 -1.93 -5.44
N ASN A 11 -6.69 -3.08 -4.84
CA ASN A 11 -7.66 -3.80 -4.01
C ASN A 11 -6.96 -4.67 -2.96
N MET A 12 -7.63 -4.88 -1.83
CA MET A 12 -7.23 -5.83 -0.80
C MET A 12 -8.44 -6.63 -0.34
N SER A 13 -8.35 -7.95 -0.37
CA SER A 13 -9.45 -8.84 0.02
C SER A 13 -8.96 -10.02 0.86
N LEU A 14 -9.81 -10.51 1.77
CA LEU A 14 -9.59 -11.74 2.52
C LEU A 14 -10.49 -12.83 1.93
N ILE A 15 -9.88 -13.88 1.38
CA ILE A 15 -10.58 -15.03 0.78
C ILE A 15 -9.94 -16.29 1.36
N ASP A 16 -10.75 -17.13 2.01
CA ASP A 16 -10.31 -18.43 2.58
C ASP A 16 -9.04 -18.36 3.44
N GLY A 17 -8.91 -17.31 4.27
CA GLY A 17 -7.74 -17.14 5.15
C GLY A 17 -6.49 -16.60 4.46
N VAL A 18 -6.59 -16.27 3.16
CA VAL A 18 -5.52 -15.65 2.37
C VAL A 18 -5.90 -14.20 2.07
N ILE A 19 -4.98 -13.29 2.37
CA ILE A 19 -5.06 -11.89 1.98
C ILE A 19 -4.50 -11.76 0.58
N ARG A 20 -5.32 -11.27 -0.34
CA ARG A 20 -4.97 -10.97 -1.72
C ARG A 20 -4.85 -9.45 -1.89
N ILE A 21 -3.70 -9.01 -2.36
CA ILE A 21 -3.37 -7.62 -2.65
C ILE A 21 -3.11 -7.49 -4.14
N ASP A 22 -3.97 -6.77 -4.86
CA ASP A 22 -3.80 -6.54 -6.29
C ASP A 22 -2.95 -5.28 -6.50
N LEU A 23 -1.79 -5.47 -7.13
CA LEU A 23 -0.77 -4.46 -7.35
C LEU A 23 -0.93 -3.80 -8.72
N ILE A 24 -0.76 -2.49 -8.76
CA ILE A 24 -0.89 -1.68 -9.97
C ILE A 24 0.30 -0.75 -10.15
N ASN A 25 0.55 -0.37 -11.41
CA ASN A 25 1.42 0.73 -11.80
C ASN A 25 0.59 1.86 -12.37
N ILE A 26 0.99 3.09 -12.04
CA ILE A 26 0.36 4.32 -12.51
C ILE A 26 1.35 4.96 -13.47
N THR A 27 1.16 4.72 -14.76
CA THR A 27 2.15 5.10 -15.78
C THR A 27 1.99 6.53 -16.28
N GLN A 28 0.77 7.08 -16.21
CA GLN A 28 0.47 8.45 -16.63
C GLN A 28 -0.61 9.05 -15.74
N VAL A 29 -0.32 10.23 -15.20
CA VAL A 29 -1.27 11.11 -14.53
C VAL A 29 -1.31 12.37 -15.39
N ASP A 30 -2.07 12.33 -16.47
CA ASP A 30 -2.37 13.54 -17.24
C ASP A 30 -3.65 14.18 -16.67
N GLN A 31 -3.87 15.47 -16.92
CA GLN A 31 -4.94 16.26 -16.25
C GLN A 31 -6.36 15.67 -16.36
N GLU A 32 -6.59 14.70 -17.25
CA GLU A 32 -7.92 14.10 -17.46
C GLU A 32 -7.96 12.55 -17.38
N LYS A 33 -6.83 11.83 -17.38
CA LYS A 33 -6.83 10.35 -17.37
C LYS A 33 -5.64 9.77 -16.61
N THR A 34 -5.96 8.97 -15.59
CA THR A 34 -4.98 8.10 -14.91
C THR A 34 -4.96 6.75 -15.59
N ASN A 35 -3.83 6.38 -16.19
CA ASN A 35 -3.64 5.05 -16.77
C ASN A 35 -3.11 4.10 -15.69
N VAL A 36 -3.97 3.17 -15.27
CA VAL A 36 -3.67 2.15 -14.27
C VAL A 36 -3.51 0.80 -14.96
N SER A 37 -2.39 0.12 -14.72
CA SER A 37 -2.11 -1.22 -15.24
C SER A 37 -1.89 -2.21 -14.10
N SER A 38 -2.45 -3.41 -14.19
CA SER A 38 -2.18 -4.48 -13.23
C SER A 38 -0.78 -5.03 -13.42
N VAL A 39 -0.04 -5.15 -12.33
CA VAL A 39 1.36 -5.62 -12.33
C VAL A 39 1.47 -7.02 -11.74
N GLY A 40 0.56 -7.37 -10.82
CA GLY A 40 0.49 -8.70 -10.24
C GLY A 40 -0.38 -8.74 -9.00
N THR A 41 -0.39 -9.90 -8.36
CA THR A 41 -1.13 -10.12 -7.11
C THR A 41 -0.16 -10.69 -6.07
N LEU A 42 -0.12 -10.06 -4.90
CA LEU A 42 0.55 -10.57 -3.73
C LEU A 42 -0.47 -11.32 -2.85
N ALA A 43 -0.19 -12.59 -2.57
CA ALA A 43 -1.01 -13.42 -1.68
C ALA A 43 -0.22 -13.72 -0.40
N MET A 44 -0.84 -13.51 0.76
CA MET A 44 -0.20 -13.81 2.04
C MET A 44 -1.22 -14.32 3.06
N SER A 45 -0.75 -15.11 4.02
CA SER A 45 -1.60 -15.54 5.15
C SER A 45 -1.93 -14.35 6.07
N VAL A 46 -3.01 -14.46 6.84
CA VAL A 46 -3.37 -13.44 7.85
C VAL A 46 -2.22 -13.14 8.83
N PRO A 47 -1.50 -14.13 9.40
CA PRO A 47 -0.35 -13.83 10.27
C PRO A 47 0.79 -13.10 9.55
N ALA A 48 1.01 -13.37 8.26
CA ALA A 48 2.00 -12.66 7.48
C ALA A 48 1.60 -11.18 7.28
N LEU A 49 0.32 -10.91 7.00
CA LEU A 49 -0.18 -9.54 6.91
C LEU A 49 0.03 -8.76 8.21
N LEU A 50 -0.30 -9.37 9.37
CA LEU A 50 -0.14 -8.72 10.66
C LEU A 50 1.32 -8.35 10.95
N ARG A 51 2.26 -9.24 10.62
CA ARG A 51 3.70 -8.95 10.74
C ARG A 51 4.14 -7.85 9.78
N THR A 52 3.67 -7.88 8.53
CA THR A 52 3.95 -6.83 7.54
C THR A 52 3.45 -5.47 8.03
N HIS A 53 2.23 -5.41 8.55
CA HIS A 53 1.66 -4.20 9.13
C HIS A 53 2.50 -3.64 10.29
N ASP A 54 2.96 -4.50 11.21
CA ASP A 54 3.85 -4.09 12.31
C ASP A 54 5.17 -3.50 11.79
N GLN A 55 5.81 -4.15 10.81
CA GLN A 55 7.07 -3.66 10.24
C GLN A 55 6.89 -2.33 9.50
N LEU A 56 5.81 -2.20 8.71
CA LEU A 56 5.47 -0.94 8.03
C LEU A 56 5.20 0.18 9.05
N SER A 57 4.45 -0.11 10.11
CA SER A 57 4.15 0.85 11.18
C SER A 57 5.42 1.37 11.85
N LYS A 58 6.37 0.47 12.16
CA LYS A 58 7.66 0.84 12.74
C LYS A 58 8.48 1.73 11.80
N MET A 59 8.49 1.40 10.51
CA MET A 59 9.20 2.19 9.50
C MET A 59 8.58 3.59 9.34
N ILE A 60 7.25 3.69 9.32
CA ILE A 60 6.54 4.99 9.28
C ILE A 60 6.87 5.82 10.52
N ASN A 61 6.81 5.22 11.71
CA ASN A 61 7.15 5.93 12.95
C ASN A 61 8.59 6.44 12.91
N LYS A 62 9.54 5.62 12.44
CA LYS A 62 10.92 6.06 12.25
C LYS A 62 11.03 7.25 11.30
N MET A 63 10.31 7.24 10.17
CA MET A 63 10.30 8.37 9.23
C MET A 63 9.72 9.64 9.86
N VAL A 64 8.79 9.52 10.80
CA VAL A 64 8.26 10.67 11.57
C VAL A 64 9.31 11.17 12.56
N ASP A 65 9.95 10.29 13.31
CA ASP A 65 11.00 10.64 14.28
C ASP A 65 12.21 11.30 13.58
N ASP A 66 12.54 10.83 12.39
CA ASP A 66 13.60 11.40 11.54
C ASP A 66 13.17 12.72 10.84
N GLY A 67 11.93 13.18 11.02
CA GLY A 67 11.40 14.42 10.45
C GLY A 67 11.07 14.38 8.95
N ILE A 68 11.01 13.18 8.35
CA ILE A 68 10.70 12.97 6.92
C ILE A 68 9.19 13.05 6.68
N LEU A 69 8.39 12.50 7.61
CA LEU A 69 6.93 12.51 7.55
C LEU A 69 6.35 13.27 8.75
N THR A 70 5.23 13.95 8.52
CA THR A 70 4.41 14.53 9.60
C THR A 70 3.11 13.75 9.69
N LYS A 71 2.74 13.27 10.89
CA LYS A 71 1.41 12.72 11.10
C LYS A 71 0.41 13.86 11.18
N ASN A 72 -0.61 13.83 10.34
CA ASN A 72 -1.75 14.71 10.47
C ASN A 72 -2.73 14.08 11.47
N ASP A 73 -2.80 14.62 12.68
CA ASP A 73 -3.69 14.13 13.74
C ASP A 73 -5.16 14.55 13.53
N GLN A 74 -5.47 15.28 12.46
CA GLN A 74 -6.83 15.69 12.13
C GLN A 74 -7.52 14.60 11.30
N PRO A 75 -8.62 13.98 11.78
CA PRO A 75 -9.36 13.04 10.97
C PRO A 75 -9.93 13.77 9.75
N ALA A 76 -9.64 13.26 8.56
CA ALA A 76 -10.21 13.75 7.31
C ALA A 76 -11.73 13.54 7.34
N GLY A 77 -12.48 14.57 7.75
CA GLY A 77 -13.94 14.52 7.85
C GLY A 77 -14.63 15.52 8.77
N SER A 78 -13.92 16.43 9.46
CA SER A 78 -14.55 17.51 10.22
C SER A 78 -14.61 18.80 9.38
N ASN A 79 -15.55 18.87 8.45
CA ASN A 79 -16.09 20.10 7.86
C ASN A 79 -17.57 19.87 7.52
#